data_AF-A0A7U9XL90-F1
#
_entry.id   AF-A0A7U9XL90-F1
#
_cell.length_a   1.000
_cell.length_b   1.000
_cell.length_c   1.000
_cell.angle_alpha   90.00
_cell.angle_beta   90.00
_cell.angle_gamma   90.00
#
_symmetry.space_group_name_H-M   'P 1'
#
loop_
_entity.id
_entity.type
_entity.pdbx_description
1 polymer ?
#
loop_
_entity_poly.entity_id
_entity_poly.type
_entity_poly.pdbx_seq_one_letter_code
_entity_poly.pdbx_strand_id
1 'polypeptide(L)'
;MNAILATGNIEVKYGVNVGVDLPVEEVHKNYDAMYVAIGAQAGKKLKLEGIDAANVFSAVEMLDEIGHDRKPDYTGKTVAVIGGGNVAMDAARSALRCGARDVRIVYRRRQEDMTALDTEIESAVMEGIELMLLQAPKSIEKDEEGNCCALWTTPQMIGPYKGGRPAPVDAVSKEPLRIPCDVILIAVGQDIVSAPFEEFGMPAVRNVFQAGLDTAIANMPGIFVGGDCATGPATAIRAIAAGKVAAHNIDEYLGYHHKLDCGVEAPEARPNNRIPTGRVNIQERPAYIRKHDFEHVECPMTYEEIQQECGRCLRCDVFGCGKLDGAVDR
;
A
#
# COMPACT_ATOMS: atom_id res chain seq x y z
N MET A 1 -12.43 13.50 6.14
CA MET A 1 -13.74 13.02 6.62
C MET A 1 -14.73 14.16 6.83
N ASN A 2 -14.44 15.16 7.66
CA ASN A 2 -15.39 16.24 8.02
C ASN A 2 -16.01 16.97 6.81
N ALA A 3 -15.24 17.27 5.76
CA ALA A 3 -15.78 17.90 4.55
C ALA A 3 -16.76 17.01 3.75
N ILE A 4 -16.54 15.68 3.76
CA ILE A 4 -17.43 14.71 3.11
C ILE A 4 -18.72 14.57 3.94
N LEU A 5 -18.59 14.43 5.26
CA LEU A 5 -19.75 14.30 6.17
C LEU A 5 -20.58 15.58 6.25
N ALA A 6 -19.96 16.74 6.04
CA ALA A 6 -20.65 18.03 6.00
C ALA A 6 -21.65 18.17 4.83
N THR A 7 -21.67 17.23 3.88
CA THR A 7 -22.70 17.18 2.82
C THR A 7 -24.10 16.88 3.36
N GLY A 8 -24.24 16.43 4.61
CA GLY A 8 -25.50 16.28 5.32
C GLY A 8 -26.32 15.04 4.97
N ASN A 9 -25.99 14.34 3.87
CA ASN A 9 -26.72 13.18 3.37
C ASN A 9 -25.93 11.87 3.52
N ILE A 10 -24.83 11.88 4.30
CA ILE A 10 -23.97 10.72 4.53
C ILE A 10 -23.99 10.39 6.03
N GLU A 11 -24.50 9.20 6.36
CA GLU A 11 -24.41 8.64 7.71
C GLU A 11 -23.19 7.71 7.79
N VAL A 12 -22.40 7.83 8.87
CA VAL A 12 -21.28 6.92 9.15
C VAL A 12 -21.45 6.30 10.51
N LYS A 13 -21.41 4.96 10.55
CA LYS A 13 -21.43 4.16 11.78
C LYS A 13 -20.04 3.59 12.04
N TYR A 14 -19.40 4.06 13.11
CA TYR A 14 -18.08 3.59 13.53
C TYR A 14 -18.19 2.38 14.46
N GLY A 15 -17.11 1.59 14.58
CA GLY A 15 -17.04 0.48 15.53
C GLY A 15 -17.94 -0.70 15.18
N VAL A 16 -18.34 -0.83 13.90
CA VAL A 16 -19.16 -1.93 13.39
C VAL A 16 -18.36 -2.69 12.35
N ASN A 17 -18.09 -3.97 12.59
CA ASN A 17 -17.48 -4.87 11.62
C ASN A 17 -18.57 -5.64 10.88
N VAL A 18 -18.77 -5.30 9.60
CA VAL A 18 -19.69 -6.05 8.73
C VAL A 18 -19.15 -7.46 8.51
N GLY A 19 -19.99 -8.47 8.75
CA GLY A 19 -19.63 -9.88 8.77
C GLY A 19 -19.30 -10.45 10.16
N VAL A 20 -19.20 -9.60 11.19
CA VAL A 20 -18.98 -10.02 12.59
C VAL A 20 -20.08 -9.45 13.50
N ASP A 21 -20.15 -8.11 13.58
CA ASP A 21 -21.12 -7.40 14.41
C ASP A 21 -22.47 -7.23 13.69
N LEU A 22 -22.43 -7.09 12.35
CA LEU A 22 -23.59 -6.93 11.49
C LEU A 22 -23.50 -7.90 10.31
N PRO A 23 -24.42 -8.86 10.14
CA PRO A 23 -24.38 -9.80 9.02
C PRO A 23 -24.45 -9.10 7.65
N VAL A 24 -23.67 -9.59 6.68
CA VAL A 24 -23.65 -9.03 5.30
C VAL A 24 -25.05 -9.05 4.68
N GLU A 25 -25.82 -10.12 4.91
CA GLU A 25 -27.18 -10.26 4.40
C GLU A 25 -28.16 -9.22 4.97
N GLU A 26 -27.94 -8.78 6.22
CA GLU A 26 -28.77 -7.73 6.82
C GLU A 26 -28.51 -6.39 6.16
N VAL A 27 -27.25 -6.08 5.84
CA VAL A 27 -26.91 -4.89 5.04
C VAL A 27 -27.58 -4.98 3.67
N HIS A 28 -27.44 -6.10 2.97
CA HIS A 28 -28.03 -6.24 1.63
C HIS A 28 -29.57 -6.12 1.63
N LYS A 29 -30.27 -6.64 2.65
CA LYS A 29 -31.74 -6.58 2.72
C LYS A 29 -32.30 -5.20 3.07
N ASN A 30 -31.55 -4.39 3.80
CA ASN A 30 -32.01 -3.12 4.34
C ASN A 30 -31.72 -1.92 3.41
N TYR A 31 -31.02 -2.13 2.29
CA TYR A 31 -30.62 -1.06 1.37
C TYR A 31 -30.80 -1.49 -0.10
N ASP A 32 -31.12 -0.53 -0.97
CA ASP A 32 -31.37 -0.79 -2.41
C ASP A 32 -30.09 -1.17 -3.18
N ALA A 33 -28.92 -0.76 -2.69
CA ALA A 33 -27.62 -1.12 -3.25
C ALA A 33 -26.55 -1.21 -2.14
N MET A 34 -25.55 -2.06 -2.36
CA MET A 34 -24.42 -2.27 -1.45
C MET A 34 -23.09 -2.15 -2.21
N TYR A 35 -22.20 -1.28 -1.73
CA TYR A 35 -20.83 -1.16 -2.22
C TYR A 35 -19.84 -1.69 -1.18
N VAL A 36 -19.09 -2.75 -1.54
CA VAL A 36 -18.09 -3.37 -0.68
C VAL A 36 -16.72 -2.78 -1.00
N ALA A 37 -16.12 -2.09 -0.02
CA ALA A 37 -14.81 -1.46 -0.13
C ALA A 37 -13.97 -1.67 1.14
N ILE A 38 -13.96 -2.90 1.65
CA ILE A 38 -13.31 -3.27 2.92
C ILE A 38 -11.77 -3.25 2.86
N GLY A 39 -11.19 -3.07 1.67
CA GLY A 39 -9.75 -3.04 1.46
C GLY A 39 -9.06 -4.37 1.77
N ALA A 40 -7.74 -4.32 2.01
CA ALA A 40 -6.91 -5.46 2.39
C ALA A 40 -6.25 -5.18 3.75
N GLN A 41 -7.03 -5.33 4.82
CA GLN A 41 -6.62 -4.89 6.16
C GLN A 41 -5.75 -5.92 6.90
N ALA A 42 -5.81 -7.20 6.53
CA ALA A 42 -5.08 -8.25 7.22
C ALA A 42 -3.63 -8.35 6.71
N GLY A 43 -2.70 -8.73 7.58
CA GLY A 43 -1.35 -9.13 7.15
C GLY A 43 -1.35 -10.56 6.59
N LYS A 44 -0.65 -10.79 5.47
CA LYS A 44 -0.47 -12.17 4.97
C LYS A 44 0.35 -12.99 5.96
N LYS A 45 -0.19 -14.14 6.34
CA LYS A 45 0.49 -15.08 7.23
C LYS A 45 1.61 -15.81 6.48
N LEU A 46 2.71 -16.00 7.17
CA LEU A 46 3.86 -16.77 6.71
C LEU A 46 3.91 -18.08 7.48
N LYS A 47 4.07 -19.21 6.78
CA LYS A 47 4.25 -20.52 7.42
C LYS A 47 5.74 -20.77 7.59
N LEU A 48 6.23 -20.64 8.82
CA LEU A 48 7.61 -20.93 9.21
C LEU A 48 7.62 -21.61 10.57
N GLU A 49 8.63 -22.44 10.79
CA GLU A 49 8.94 -22.94 12.12
C GLU A 49 9.38 -21.78 13.04
N GLY A 50 8.87 -21.76 14.28
CA GLY A 50 9.16 -20.71 15.26
C GLY A 50 8.40 -19.39 15.06
N ILE A 51 7.44 -19.34 14.14
CA ILE A 51 6.63 -18.13 13.86
C ILE A 51 5.77 -17.66 15.04
N ASP A 52 5.55 -18.53 16.01
CA ASP A 52 4.79 -18.31 17.24
C ASP A 52 5.60 -17.63 18.35
N ALA A 53 6.84 -17.21 18.09
CA ALA A 53 7.65 -16.49 19.08
C ALA A 53 6.99 -15.15 19.46
N ALA A 54 7.10 -14.77 20.74
CA ALA A 54 6.29 -13.67 21.30
C ALA A 54 6.59 -12.27 20.72
N ASN A 55 7.77 -12.08 20.14
CA ASN A 55 8.30 -10.85 19.54
C ASN A 55 8.34 -10.89 18.00
N VAL A 56 7.49 -11.73 17.39
CA VAL A 56 7.25 -11.78 15.95
C VAL A 56 5.89 -11.17 15.67
N PHE A 57 5.87 -10.06 14.91
CA PHE A 57 4.65 -9.27 14.68
C PHE A 57 4.34 -9.10 13.20
N SER A 58 3.06 -8.86 12.88
CA SER A 58 2.67 -8.35 11.57
C SER A 58 3.13 -6.90 11.42
N ALA A 59 3.80 -6.58 10.31
CA ALA A 59 4.19 -5.20 10.02
C ALA A 59 2.98 -4.28 9.87
N VAL A 60 1.86 -4.80 9.34
CA VAL A 60 0.62 -4.05 9.17
C VAL A 60 0.03 -3.67 10.53
N GLU A 61 -0.01 -4.62 11.47
CA GLU A 61 -0.51 -4.39 12.83
C GLU A 61 0.38 -3.38 13.58
N MET A 62 1.70 -3.51 13.47
CA MET A 62 2.62 -2.54 14.07
C MET A 62 2.38 -1.11 13.54
N LEU A 63 2.22 -0.96 12.23
CA LEU A 63 1.98 0.36 11.62
C LEU A 63 0.61 0.92 12.04
N ASP A 64 -0.40 0.07 12.16
CA ASP A 64 -1.72 0.47 12.68
C ASP A 64 -1.65 0.93 14.14
N GLU A 65 -0.92 0.21 14.99
CA GLU A 65 -0.70 0.60 16.39
C GLU A 65 0.02 1.96 16.49
N ILE A 66 1.05 2.20 15.68
CA ILE A 66 1.71 3.51 15.60
C ILE A 66 0.74 4.60 15.15
N GLY A 67 -0.12 4.31 14.17
CA GLY A 67 -1.16 5.23 13.69
C GLY A 67 -2.18 5.61 14.77
N HIS A 68 -2.37 4.75 15.77
CA HIS A 68 -3.17 5.01 16.97
C HIS A 68 -2.34 5.50 18.16
N ASP A 69 -1.15 6.05 17.91
CA ASP A 69 -0.20 6.55 18.91
C ASP A 69 0.32 5.51 19.93
N ARG A 70 0.11 4.22 19.68
CA ARG A 70 0.64 3.10 20.47
C ARG A 70 1.96 2.61 19.87
N LYS A 71 3.01 3.40 20.06
CA LYS A 71 4.34 3.13 19.48
C LYS A 71 5.07 2.03 20.26
N PRO A 72 5.61 0.99 19.60
CA PRO A 72 6.43 0.00 20.28
C PRO A 72 7.76 0.61 20.74
N ASP A 73 8.35 0.06 21.81
CA ASP A 73 9.71 0.41 22.23
C ASP A 73 10.72 -0.61 21.69
N TYR A 74 11.53 -0.16 20.73
CA TYR A 74 12.62 -0.92 20.14
C TYR A 74 14.01 -0.40 20.58
N THR A 75 14.08 0.42 21.64
CA THR A 75 15.34 0.96 22.15
C THR A 75 16.38 -0.14 22.35
N GLY A 76 17.51 -0.02 21.63
CA GLY A 76 18.64 -0.95 21.71
C GLY A 76 18.46 -2.28 20.96
N LYS A 77 17.27 -2.57 20.42
CA LYS A 77 16.95 -3.82 19.73
C LYS A 77 17.42 -3.82 18.27
N THR A 78 17.70 -5.01 17.74
CA THR A 78 17.90 -5.28 16.32
C THR A 78 16.61 -5.84 15.72
N VAL A 79 16.07 -5.18 14.70
CA VAL A 79 14.79 -5.55 14.08
C VAL A 79 15.01 -6.11 12.67
N ALA A 80 14.46 -7.29 12.38
CA ALA A 80 14.46 -7.88 11.04
C ALA A 80 13.08 -7.76 10.39
N VAL A 81 12.99 -7.14 9.22
CA VAL A 81 11.75 -6.97 8.45
C VAL A 81 11.76 -7.92 7.26
N ILE A 82 10.82 -8.85 7.19
CA ILE A 82 10.71 -9.82 6.10
C ILE A 82 9.79 -9.26 5.02
N GLY A 83 10.34 -8.79 3.90
CA GLY A 83 9.56 -8.21 2.82
C GLY A 83 10.36 -7.34 1.86
N GLY A 84 9.68 -6.80 0.85
CA GLY A 84 10.30 -5.92 -0.15
C GLY A 84 9.31 -5.01 -0.87
N GLY A 85 8.16 -4.72 -0.25
CA GLY A 85 7.17 -3.75 -0.71
C GLY A 85 7.13 -2.51 0.18
N ASN A 86 6.25 -1.55 -0.12
CA ASN A 86 6.14 -0.30 0.64
C ASN A 86 5.91 -0.55 2.13
N VAL A 87 5.04 -1.48 2.51
CA VAL A 87 4.82 -1.88 3.93
C VAL A 87 6.12 -2.30 4.62
N ALA A 88 7.04 -2.96 3.92
CA ALA A 88 8.34 -3.33 4.49
C ALA A 88 9.25 -2.11 4.70
N MET A 89 9.22 -1.13 3.78
CA MET A 89 9.96 0.12 3.93
C MET A 89 9.41 0.93 5.09
N ASP A 90 8.07 1.11 5.13
CA ASP A 90 7.37 1.85 6.18
C ASP A 90 7.63 1.23 7.56
N ALA A 91 7.55 -0.09 7.68
CA ALA A 91 7.81 -0.79 8.94
C ALA A 91 9.27 -0.67 9.38
N ALA A 92 10.23 -0.80 8.46
CA ALA A 92 11.66 -0.68 8.78
C ALA A 92 12.02 0.75 9.23
N ARG A 93 11.55 1.76 8.49
CA ARG A 93 11.74 3.18 8.79
C ARG A 93 11.04 3.59 10.09
N SER A 94 9.87 3.02 10.37
CA SER A 94 9.15 3.23 11.63
C SER A 94 9.84 2.55 12.81
N ALA A 95 10.38 1.34 12.62
CA ALA A 95 11.13 0.65 13.67
C ALA A 95 12.37 1.45 14.11
N LEU A 96 13.06 2.08 13.15
CA LEU A 96 14.18 2.97 13.43
C LEU A 96 13.76 4.20 14.27
N ARG A 97 12.62 4.81 13.92
CA ARG A 97 12.02 5.92 14.70
C ARG A 97 11.53 5.49 16.07
N CYS A 98 11.24 4.21 16.26
CA CYS A 98 10.90 3.60 17.55
C CYS A 98 12.15 3.21 18.38
N GLY A 99 13.35 3.70 18.01
CA GLY A 99 14.57 3.54 18.79
C GLY A 99 15.39 2.28 18.49
N ALA A 100 15.03 1.51 17.46
CA ALA A 100 15.83 0.36 17.05
C ALA A 100 17.29 0.77 16.81
N ARG A 101 18.23 0.00 17.36
CA ARG A 101 19.66 0.22 17.15
C ARG A 101 20.06 -0.12 15.71
N ASP A 102 19.48 -1.19 15.19
CA ASP A 102 19.81 -1.75 13.88
C ASP A 102 18.55 -2.33 13.25
N VAL A 103 18.34 -2.06 11.96
CA VAL A 103 17.16 -2.54 11.22
C VAL A 103 17.63 -3.14 9.90
N ARG A 104 17.17 -4.36 9.61
CA ARG A 104 17.53 -5.10 8.40
C ARG A 104 16.29 -5.54 7.65
N ILE A 105 16.23 -5.26 6.36
CA ILE A 105 15.19 -5.76 5.47
C ILE A 105 15.70 -7.04 4.81
N VAL A 106 15.02 -8.16 5.06
CA VAL A 106 15.34 -9.47 4.52
C VAL A 106 14.43 -9.75 3.33
N TYR A 107 15.03 -9.82 2.15
CA TYR A 107 14.29 -9.98 0.90
C TYR A 107 14.85 -11.10 0.04
N ARG A 108 13.95 -11.94 -0.48
CA ARG A 108 14.30 -13.16 -1.23
C ARG A 108 14.72 -12.93 -2.69
N ARG A 109 14.67 -11.70 -3.20
CA ARG A 109 15.07 -11.36 -4.59
C ARG A 109 16.08 -10.22 -4.61
N ARG A 110 16.41 -9.73 -5.81
CA ARG A 110 17.27 -8.56 -6.03
C ARG A 110 16.52 -7.28 -5.66
N GLN A 111 17.26 -6.21 -5.43
CA GLN A 111 16.70 -4.88 -5.17
C GLN A 111 15.80 -4.41 -6.32
N GLU A 112 16.23 -4.58 -7.57
CA GLU A 112 15.45 -4.26 -8.78
C GLU A 112 14.10 -5.01 -8.87
N ASP A 113 13.96 -6.13 -8.15
CA ASP A 113 12.73 -6.93 -8.14
C ASP A 113 11.81 -6.59 -6.97
N MET A 114 12.16 -5.60 -6.14
CA MET A 114 11.32 -5.10 -5.06
C MET A 114 10.04 -4.47 -5.62
N THR A 115 8.94 -4.55 -4.87
CA THR A 115 7.69 -3.86 -5.25
C THR A 115 7.57 -2.48 -4.62
N ALA A 116 8.49 -2.13 -3.73
CA ALA A 116 8.55 -0.79 -3.16
C ALA A 116 8.93 0.22 -4.24
N LEU A 117 8.53 1.47 -4.07
CA LEU A 117 9.00 2.56 -4.92
C LEU A 117 10.50 2.74 -4.73
N ASP A 118 11.23 3.01 -5.81
CA ASP A 118 12.69 3.17 -5.77
C ASP A 118 13.10 4.27 -4.77
N THR A 119 12.35 5.37 -4.72
CA THR A 119 12.54 6.47 -3.76
C THR A 119 12.39 6.03 -2.30
N GLU A 120 11.51 5.08 -2.00
CA GLU A 120 11.34 4.54 -0.64
C GLU A 120 12.51 3.64 -0.25
N ILE A 121 13.02 2.86 -1.20
CA ILE A 121 14.19 2.00 -1.01
C ILE A 121 15.43 2.87 -0.76
N GLU A 122 15.65 3.88 -1.59
CA GLU A 122 16.74 4.84 -1.44
C GLU A 122 16.67 5.55 -0.08
N SER A 123 15.48 6.02 0.32
CA SER A 123 15.26 6.64 1.62
C SER A 123 15.56 5.71 2.79
N ALA A 124 15.14 4.45 2.74
CA ALA A 124 15.43 3.49 3.79
C ALA A 124 16.95 3.26 3.94
N VAL A 125 17.66 3.10 2.81
CA VAL A 125 19.12 2.93 2.80
C VAL A 125 19.83 4.18 3.34
N MET A 126 19.39 5.38 2.95
CA MET A 126 19.94 6.65 3.46
C MET A 126 19.77 6.81 4.97
N GLU A 127 18.67 6.30 5.54
CA GLU A 127 18.43 6.29 6.99
C GLU A 127 19.30 5.27 7.75
N GLY A 128 20.00 4.38 7.02
CA GLY A 128 20.92 3.38 7.56
C GLY A 128 20.33 1.98 7.69
N ILE A 129 19.22 1.69 7.01
CA ILE A 129 18.59 0.37 7.01
C ILE A 129 19.35 -0.56 6.06
N GLU A 130 19.76 -1.73 6.54
CA GLU A 130 20.50 -2.71 5.75
C GLU A 130 19.55 -3.53 4.87
N LEU A 131 19.89 -3.71 3.58
CA LEU A 131 19.17 -4.60 2.67
C LEU A 131 19.86 -5.97 2.57
N MET A 132 19.30 -6.97 3.26
CA MET A 132 19.72 -8.37 3.16
C MET A 132 19.00 -9.07 2.00
N LEU A 133 19.49 -8.83 0.79
CA LEU A 133 18.94 -9.34 -0.46
C LEU A 133 19.29 -10.81 -0.70
N LEU A 134 18.52 -11.47 -1.58
CA LEU A 134 18.66 -12.88 -1.92
C LEU A 134 18.65 -13.80 -0.68
N GLN A 135 17.83 -13.47 0.31
CA GLN A 135 17.64 -14.26 1.53
C GLN A 135 16.15 -14.59 1.69
N ALA A 136 15.79 -15.86 1.62
CA ALA A 136 14.43 -16.31 1.91
C ALA A 136 14.35 -16.78 3.38
N PRO A 137 13.33 -16.38 4.14
CA PRO A 137 13.17 -16.84 5.52
C PRO A 137 12.93 -18.36 5.55
N LYS A 138 13.61 -19.05 6.47
CA LYS A 138 13.60 -20.52 6.61
C LYS A 138 12.97 -20.97 7.92
N SER A 139 13.42 -20.40 9.04
CA SER A 139 12.90 -20.67 10.38
C SER A 139 13.28 -19.55 11.34
N ILE A 140 12.62 -19.49 12.49
CA ILE A 140 12.89 -18.53 13.56
C ILE A 140 13.43 -19.30 14.75
N GLU A 141 14.59 -18.88 15.25
CA GLU A 141 15.22 -19.44 16.43
C GLU A 141 14.66 -18.75 17.67
N LYS A 142 14.19 -19.56 18.62
CA LYS A 142 13.64 -19.09 19.90
C LYS A 142 14.66 -19.30 21.03
N ASP A 143 14.70 -18.36 21.96
CA ASP A 143 15.39 -18.52 23.24
C ASP A 143 14.58 -19.40 24.21
N GLU A 144 15.11 -19.60 25.42
CA GLU A 144 14.48 -20.41 26.47
C GLU A 144 13.16 -19.80 26.97
N GLU A 145 12.93 -18.49 26.78
CA GLU A 145 11.72 -17.77 27.18
C GLU A 145 10.67 -17.76 26.07
N GLY A 146 10.98 -18.30 24.88
CA GLY A 146 10.09 -18.36 23.73
C GLY A 146 10.10 -17.11 22.84
N ASN A 147 11.08 -16.21 23.03
CA ASN A 147 11.28 -15.05 22.17
C ASN A 147 12.23 -15.40 21.02
N CYS A 148 12.02 -14.80 19.84
CA CYS A 148 12.95 -14.83 18.73
C CYS A 148 14.29 -14.21 19.14
N CYS A 149 15.38 -14.93 18.86
CA CYS A 149 16.75 -14.43 19.00
C CYS A 149 17.52 -14.42 17.66
N ALA A 150 17.01 -15.09 16.62
CA ALA A 150 17.54 -15.02 15.27
C ALA A 150 16.54 -15.47 14.19
N LEU A 151 16.70 -14.91 12.99
CA LEU A 151 16.07 -15.39 11.76
C LEU A 151 17.08 -16.23 10.97
N TRP A 152 16.72 -17.47 10.64
CA TRP A 152 17.47 -18.29 9.70
C TRP A 152 16.95 -18.07 8.28
N THR A 153 17.86 -17.88 7.34
CA THR A 153 17.53 -17.69 5.93
C THR A 153 18.24 -18.69 5.03
N THR A 154 17.58 -19.05 3.93
CA THR A 154 18.18 -19.81 2.82
C THR A 154 18.63 -18.81 1.76
N PRO A 155 19.92 -18.78 1.41
CA PRO A 155 20.40 -17.97 0.30
C PRO A 155 19.71 -18.33 -1.02
N GLN A 156 19.39 -17.31 -1.81
CA GLN A 156 18.67 -17.45 -3.07
C GLN A 156 19.56 -17.11 -4.27
N MET A 157 19.21 -17.68 -5.41
CA MET A 157 19.59 -17.23 -6.74
C MET A 157 18.34 -16.89 -7.55
N ILE A 158 18.52 -16.27 -8.70
CA ILE A 158 17.42 -15.83 -9.55
C ILE A 158 17.18 -16.81 -10.69
N GLY A 159 15.95 -17.31 -10.76
CA GLY A 159 15.44 -18.17 -11.83
C GLY A 159 14.60 -17.40 -12.86
N PRO A 160 13.90 -18.15 -13.73
CA PRO A 160 13.07 -17.57 -14.79
C PRO A 160 11.95 -16.65 -14.28
N TYR A 161 11.45 -15.79 -15.17
CA TYR A 161 10.30 -14.92 -14.88
C TYR A 161 9.03 -15.73 -14.60
N LYS A 162 8.35 -15.40 -13.49
CA LYS A 162 7.04 -15.94 -13.12
C LYS A 162 6.17 -14.84 -12.52
N GLY A 163 5.03 -14.55 -13.16
CA GLY A 163 4.13 -13.49 -12.71
C GLY A 163 4.74 -12.09 -12.82
N GLY A 164 5.43 -11.82 -13.94
CA GLY A 164 6.00 -10.50 -14.26
C GLY A 164 7.34 -10.18 -13.60
N ARG A 165 7.88 -11.05 -12.73
CA ARG A 165 9.20 -10.86 -12.09
C ARG A 165 10.00 -12.16 -12.02
N PRO A 166 11.34 -12.10 -11.91
CA PRO A 166 12.16 -13.29 -11.70
C PRO A 166 11.76 -14.08 -10.44
N ALA A 167 11.69 -15.40 -10.56
CA ALA A 167 11.40 -16.28 -9.43
C ALA A 167 12.68 -16.50 -8.59
N PRO A 168 12.59 -16.46 -7.25
CA PRO A 168 13.69 -16.90 -6.40
C PRO A 168 13.81 -18.42 -6.43
N VAL A 169 15.04 -18.92 -6.38
CA VAL A 169 15.38 -20.35 -6.34
C VAL A 169 16.44 -20.55 -5.28
N ASP A 170 16.32 -21.59 -4.46
CA ASP A 170 17.31 -21.90 -3.43
C ASP A 170 18.69 -22.11 -4.03
N ALA A 171 19.68 -21.38 -3.52
CA ALA A 171 21.08 -21.57 -3.86
C ALA A 171 21.66 -22.70 -2.99
N VAL A 172 21.29 -23.95 -3.31
CA VAL A 172 21.53 -25.15 -2.48
C VAL A 172 22.99 -25.40 -2.06
N SER A 173 23.96 -24.81 -2.76
CA SER A 173 25.39 -24.90 -2.42
C SER A 173 25.85 -23.88 -1.37
N LYS A 174 24.99 -22.94 -0.97
CA LYS A 174 25.28 -21.95 0.06
C LYS A 174 24.61 -22.36 1.36
N GLU A 175 25.37 -22.29 2.44
CA GLU A 175 24.87 -22.58 3.77
C GLU A 175 23.80 -21.56 4.21
N PRO A 176 22.78 -21.99 4.98
CA PRO A 176 21.84 -21.08 5.63
C PRO A 176 22.56 -20.01 6.46
N LEU A 177 22.04 -18.79 6.42
CA LEU A 177 22.57 -17.68 7.18
C LEU A 177 21.74 -17.48 8.45
N ARG A 178 22.41 -17.39 9.59
CA ARG A 178 21.80 -16.97 10.86
C ARG A 178 21.90 -15.45 10.98
N ILE A 179 20.76 -14.77 11.11
CA ILE A 179 20.66 -13.32 11.28
C ILE A 179 20.19 -13.04 12.71
N PRO A 180 21.09 -12.67 13.64
CA PRO A 180 20.70 -12.31 15.01
C PRO A 180 19.76 -11.09 15.00
N CYS A 181 18.62 -11.21 15.67
CA CYS A 181 17.62 -10.14 15.82
C CYS A 181 16.72 -10.39 17.03
N ASP A 182 16.24 -9.31 17.64
CA ASP A 182 15.40 -9.32 18.84
C ASP A 182 13.91 -9.13 18.52
N VAL A 183 13.57 -8.76 17.28
CA VAL A 183 12.20 -8.56 16.81
C VAL A 183 12.14 -8.91 15.33
N ILE A 184 11.07 -9.60 14.92
CA ILE A 184 10.78 -9.85 13.50
C ILE A 184 9.46 -9.18 13.11
N LEU A 185 9.46 -8.45 12.00
CA LEU A 185 8.28 -7.85 11.41
C LEU A 185 7.96 -8.53 10.07
N ILE A 186 6.78 -9.12 9.95
CA ILE A 186 6.35 -9.82 8.74
C ILE A 186 5.65 -8.83 7.80
N ALA A 187 6.27 -8.54 6.65
CA ALA A 187 5.80 -7.58 5.65
C ALA A 187 5.69 -8.23 4.24
N VAL A 188 5.12 -9.44 4.17
CA VAL A 188 5.02 -10.23 2.92
C VAL A 188 3.75 -9.95 2.09
N GLY A 189 3.00 -8.91 2.48
CA GLY A 189 1.80 -8.42 1.79
C GLY A 189 0.58 -8.35 2.70
N GLN A 190 -0.51 -7.82 2.15
CA GLN A 190 -1.81 -7.72 2.80
C GLN A 190 -2.81 -8.70 2.22
N ASP A 191 -3.80 -9.08 3.01
CA ASP A 191 -4.87 -10.01 2.69
C ASP A 191 -6.24 -9.39 3.00
N ILE A 192 -7.28 -9.97 2.42
CA ILE A 192 -8.65 -9.48 2.50
C ILE A 192 -9.43 -10.41 3.44
N VAL A 193 -10.21 -9.83 4.35
CA VAL A 193 -11.13 -10.58 5.22
C VAL A 193 -12.41 -10.87 4.43
N SER A 194 -12.34 -11.82 3.50
CA SER A 194 -13.41 -12.11 2.55
C SER A 194 -14.44 -13.13 3.05
N ALA A 195 -14.08 -13.97 4.02
CA ALA A 195 -14.89 -15.12 4.44
C ALA A 195 -16.37 -14.79 4.74
N PRO A 196 -16.73 -13.74 5.51
CA PRO A 196 -18.15 -13.44 5.78
C PRO A 196 -18.94 -13.07 4.51
N PHE A 197 -18.28 -12.48 3.52
CA PHE A 197 -18.88 -12.10 2.24
C PHE A 197 -18.95 -13.28 1.27
N GLU A 198 -17.96 -14.17 1.30
CA GLU A 198 -17.99 -15.44 0.55
C GLU A 198 -19.09 -16.37 1.06
N GLU A 199 -19.28 -16.46 2.37
CA GLU A 199 -20.39 -17.21 3.01
C GLU A 199 -21.76 -16.65 2.60
N PHE A 200 -21.85 -15.33 2.44
CA PHE A 200 -23.03 -14.66 1.88
C PHE A 200 -23.22 -14.94 0.36
N GLY A 201 -22.18 -15.40 -0.34
CA GLY A 201 -22.24 -15.84 -1.73
C GLY A 201 -21.43 -14.99 -2.72
N MET A 202 -20.67 -14.00 -2.25
CA MET A 202 -19.82 -13.20 -3.14
C MET A 202 -18.63 -14.03 -3.66
N PRO A 203 -18.43 -14.12 -4.98
CA PRO A 203 -17.33 -14.91 -5.55
C PRO A 203 -15.98 -14.26 -5.25
N ALA A 204 -15.03 -15.04 -4.75
CA ALA A 204 -13.66 -14.61 -4.54
C ALA A 204 -12.65 -15.63 -5.09
N VAL A 205 -11.51 -15.14 -5.57
CA VAL A 205 -10.36 -15.96 -5.98
C VAL A 205 -9.16 -15.50 -5.17
N ARG A 206 -8.62 -16.39 -4.32
CA ARG A 206 -7.54 -16.05 -3.38
C ARG A 206 -7.92 -14.84 -2.52
N ASN A 207 -9.13 -14.84 -1.96
CA ASN A 207 -9.73 -13.80 -1.12
C ASN A 207 -10.01 -12.47 -1.83
N VAL A 208 -9.74 -12.34 -3.13
CA VAL A 208 -10.06 -11.14 -3.90
C VAL A 208 -11.42 -11.30 -4.56
N PHE A 209 -12.36 -10.39 -4.29
CA PHE A 209 -13.70 -10.44 -4.87
C PHE A 209 -13.67 -10.26 -6.39
N GLN A 210 -14.57 -10.96 -7.08
CA GLN A 210 -14.65 -10.94 -8.55
C GLN A 210 -15.75 -10.00 -9.01
N ALA A 211 -15.38 -8.94 -9.72
CA ALA A 211 -16.30 -7.96 -10.29
C ALA A 211 -15.92 -7.55 -11.70
N GLY A 212 -16.91 -7.04 -12.42
CA GLY A 212 -16.74 -6.41 -13.72
C GLY A 212 -15.98 -5.08 -13.65
N LEU A 213 -15.68 -4.51 -14.83
CA LEU A 213 -15.08 -3.18 -14.92
C LEU A 213 -16.02 -2.08 -14.41
N ASP A 214 -17.32 -2.34 -14.40
CA ASP A 214 -18.40 -1.54 -13.82
C ASP A 214 -18.54 -1.73 -12.30
N THR A 215 -17.65 -2.50 -11.67
CA THR A 215 -17.64 -2.88 -10.25
C THR A 215 -18.77 -3.82 -9.81
N ALA A 216 -19.67 -4.22 -10.71
CA ALA A 216 -20.79 -5.10 -10.37
C ALA A 216 -20.33 -6.55 -10.20
N ILE A 217 -20.98 -7.28 -9.29
CA ILE A 217 -20.78 -8.72 -9.12
C ILE A 217 -21.76 -9.50 -10.00
N ALA A 218 -21.23 -10.45 -10.78
CA ALA A 218 -22.03 -11.29 -11.66
C ALA A 218 -23.09 -12.08 -10.87
N ASN A 219 -24.33 -12.05 -11.35
CA ASN A 219 -25.49 -12.72 -10.74
C ASN A 219 -25.88 -12.22 -9.33
N MET A 220 -25.40 -11.05 -8.90
CA MET A 220 -25.77 -10.42 -7.63
C MET A 220 -26.18 -8.96 -7.86
N PRO A 221 -27.42 -8.71 -8.34
CA PRO A 221 -27.87 -7.36 -8.66
C PRO A 221 -27.87 -6.47 -7.42
N GLY A 222 -27.47 -5.21 -7.60
CA GLY A 222 -27.37 -4.24 -6.51
C GLY A 222 -26.11 -4.37 -5.64
N ILE A 223 -25.20 -5.30 -5.96
CA ILE A 223 -23.94 -5.47 -5.23
C ILE A 223 -22.75 -5.09 -6.11
N PHE A 224 -21.95 -4.16 -5.58
CA PHE A 224 -20.77 -3.61 -6.21
C PHE A 224 -19.56 -3.77 -5.29
N VAL A 225 -18.35 -3.86 -5.84
CA VAL A 225 -17.12 -4.00 -5.06
C VAL A 225 -15.96 -3.27 -5.72
N GLY A 226 -15.10 -2.63 -4.92
CA GLY A 226 -13.98 -1.88 -5.46
C GLY A 226 -12.86 -1.64 -4.45
N GLY A 227 -11.81 -0.97 -4.92
CA GLY A 227 -10.56 -0.81 -4.18
C GLY A 227 -9.82 -2.13 -4.00
N ASP A 228 -8.98 -2.20 -2.97
CA ASP A 228 -8.04 -3.32 -2.79
C ASP A 228 -8.74 -4.67 -2.62
N CYS A 229 -9.98 -4.70 -2.13
CA CYS A 229 -10.73 -5.96 -2.00
C CYS A 229 -11.19 -6.56 -3.35
N ALA A 230 -11.18 -5.77 -4.42
CA ALA A 230 -11.47 -6.20 -5.80
C ALA A 230 -10.21 -6.37 -6.66
N THR A 231 -9.12 -5.64 -6.37
CA THR A 231 -7.90 -5.65 -7.19
C THR A 231 -6.70 -6.33 -6.53
N GLY A 232 -6.79 -6.62 -5.23
CA GLY A 232 -5.62 -6.75 -4.35
C GLY A 232 -5.00 -5.39 -4.02
N PRO A 233 -4.05 -5.34 -3.06
CA PRO A 233 -3.39 -4.11 -2.62
C PRO A 233 -2.79 -3.33 -3.80
N ALA A 234 -3.20 -2.07 -3.96
CA ALA A 234 -2.77 -1.19 -5.03
C ALA A 234 -2.50 0.24 -4.52
N THR A 235 -2.60 1.24 -5.41
CA THR A 235 -2.43 2.65 -5.04
C THR A 235 -3.77 3.28 -4.68
N ALA A 236 -3.74 4.28 -3.78
CA ALA A 236 -4.94 5.02 -3.37
C ALA A 236 -5.73 5.58 -4.56
N ILE A 237 -5.05 6.03 -5.63
CA ILE A 237 -5.72 6.56 -6.82
C ILE A 237 -6.57 5.51 -7.55
N ARG A 238 -6.16 4.22 -7.52
CA ARG A 238 -6.96 3.13 -8.11
C ARG A 238 -8.21 2.85 -7.28
N ALA A 239 -8.12 2.92 -5.95
CA ALA A 239 -9.28 2.80 -5.08
C ALA A 239 -10.27 3.95 -5.29
N ILE A 240 -9.77 5.19 -5.40
CA ILE A 240 -10.59 6.37 -5.71
C ILE A 240 -11.28 6.22 -7.07
N ALA A 241 -10.55 5.75 -8.09
CA ALA A 241 -11.12 5.48 -9.41
C ALA A 241 -12.24 4.43 -9.35
N ALA A 242 -12.03 3.33 -8.63
CA ALA A 242 -13.05 2.30 -8.42
C ALA A 242 -14.31 2.85 -7.73
N GLY A 243 -14.14 3.71 -6.71
CA GLY A 243 -15.28 4.36 -6.04
C GLY A 243 -16.07 5.27 -6.98
N LYS A 244 -15.41 6.01 -7.89
CA LYS A 244 -16.10 6.83 -8.90
C LYS A 244 -16.89 5.99 -9.90
N VAL A 245 -16.30 4.88 -10.35
CA VAL A 245 -16.98 3.95 -11.25
C VAL A 245 -18.19 3.32 -10.55
N ALA A 246 -18.03 2.87 -9.31
CA ALA A 246 -19.12 2.31 -8.53
C ALA A 246 -20.26 3.32 -8.32
N ALA A 247 -19.94 4.56 -7.93
CA ALA A 247 -20.95 5.60 -7.74
C ALA A 247 -21.79 5.84 -8.99
N HIS A 248 -21.16 5.93 -10.17
CA HIS A 248 -21.88 6.09 -11.43
C HIS A 248 -22.78 4.88 -11.75
N ASN A 249 -22.28 3.65 -11.59
CA ASN A 249 -23.06 2.45 -11.91
C ASN A 249 -24.17 2.16 -10.89
N ILE A 250 -23.99 2.52 -9.63
CA ILE A 250 -25.05 2.45 -8.61
C ILE A 250 -26.16 3.45 -8.94
N ASP A 251 -25.80 4.67 -9.36
CA ASP A 251 -26.77 5.70 -9.76
C ASP A 251 -27.64 5.21 -10.93
N GLU A 252 -27.01 4.67 -11.97
CA GLU A 252 -27.68 4.06 -13.12
C GLU A 252 -28.53 2.85 -12.73
N TYR A 253 -28.02 1.98 -11.84
CA TYR A 253 -28.74 0.81 -11.34
C TYR A 253 -30.03 1.17 -10.59
N LEU A 254 -30.01 2.26 -9.82
CA LEU A 254 -31.17 2.78 -9.11
C LEU A 254 -32.15 3.55 -10.03
N GLY A 255 -31.84 3.66 -11.33
CA GLY A 255 -32.66 4.35 -12.32
C GLY A 255 -32.50 5.88 -12.33
N TYR A 256 -31.41 6.38 -11.73
CA TYR A 256 -31.02 7.78 -11.78
C TYR A 256 -29.94 8.02 -12.84
N HIS A 257 -29.75 9.29 -13.21
CA HIS A 257 -28.78 9.75 -14.19
C HIS A 257 -28.19 11.10 -13.77
N HIS A 258 -27.74 11.18 -12.52
CA HIS A 258 -27.22 12.41 -11.94
C HIS A 258 -25.95 12.85 -12.67
N LYS A 259 -25.95 14.10 -13.12
CA LYS A 259 -24.76 14.75 -13.66
C LYS A 259 -24.07 15.54 -12.55
N LEU A 260 -22.77 15.33 -12.38
CA LEU A 260 -21.96 16.14 -11.49
C LEU A 260 -21.82 17.53 -12.10
N ASP A 261 -22.59 18.49 -11.59
CA ASP A 261 -22.34 19.90 -11.86
C ASP A 261 -21.23 20.39 -10.92
N CYS A 262 -20.03 20.53 -11.47
CA CYS A 262 -18.88 21.04 -10.73
C CYS A 262 -18.99 22.54 -10.45
N GLY A 263 -19.98 23.25 -11.01
CA GLY A 263 -20.14 24.71 -10.91
C GLY A 263 -18.98 25.49 -11.53
N VAL A 264 -18.17 24.83 -12.36
CA VAL A 264 -16.95 25.40 -12.96
C VAL A 264 -17.01 25.20 -14.46
N GLU A 265 -17.05 26.31 -15.19
CA GLU A 265 -16.75 26.29 -16.62
C GLU A 265 -15.24 26.14 -16.80
N ALA A 266 -14.83 25.15 -17.59
CA ALA A 266 -13.43 25.03 -17.97
C ALA A 266 -13.04 26.30 -18.75
N PRO A 267 -12.02 27.05 -18.30
CA PRO A 267 -11.62 28.26 -19.00
C PRO A 267 -11.10 27.90 -20.40
N GLU A 268 -11.30 28.80 -21.37
CA GLU A 268 -10.73 28.63 -22.71
C GLU A 268 -9.22 28.36 -22.62
N ALA A 269 -8.78 27.35 -23.36
CA ALA A 269 -7.37 27.00 -23.44
C ALA A 269 -6.59 28.17 -24.06
N ARG A 270 -5.74 28.81 -23.26
CA ARG A 270 -4.87 29.90 -23.72
C ARG A 270 -3.59 29.35 -24.36
N PRO A 271 -3.00 30.05 -25.34
CA PRO A 271 -1.66 29.73 -25.83
C PRO A 271 -0.66 29.63 -24.67
N ASN A 272 0.09 28.54 -24.64
CA ASN A 272 1.03 28.27 -23.56
C ASN A 272 2.36 28.99 -23.81
N ASN A 273 2.44 30.25 -23.36
CA ASN A 273 3.63 31.09 -23.47
C ASN A 273 4.61 30.92 -22.29
N ARG A 274 4.43 29.88 -21.46
CA ARG A 274 5.30 29.65 -20.30
C ARG A 274 6.67 29.15 -20.75
N ILE A 275 7.70 29.56 -20.03
CA ILE A 275 9.06 29.07 -20.24
C ILE A 275 9.11 27.58 -19.81
N PRO A 276 9.67 26.68 -20.63
CA PRO A 276 9.95 25.32 -20.21
C PRO A 276 10.91 25.32 -19.02
N THR A 277 10.48 24.75 -17.92
CA THR A 277 11.27 24.69 -16.69
C THR A 277 11.12 23.30 -16.07
N GLY A 278 12.20 22.78 -15.49
CA GLY A 278 12.17 21.52 -14.77
C GLY A 278 11.19 21.54 -13.60
N ARG A 279 10.79 20.35 -13.15
CA ARG A 279 10.00 20.20 -11.92
C ARG A 279 10.83 20.67 -10.73
N VAL A 280 10.18 21.34 -9.77
CA VAL A 280 10.81 21.59 -8.47
C VAL A 280 11.20 20.26 -7.83
N ASN A 281 12.42 20.20 -7.28
CA ASN A 281 12.89 19.03 -6.57
C ASN A 281 12.58 19.17 -5.08
N ILE A 282 11.55 18.45 -4.61
CA ILE A 282 11.21 18.41 -3.19
C ILE A 282 12.37 17.77 -2.44
N GLN A 283 12.95 18.51 -1.50
CA GLN A 283 14.01 18.00 -0.65
C GLN A 283 13.42 17.24 0.53
N GLU A 284 14.15 16.25 1.04
CA GLU A 284 13.83 15.62 2.31
C GLU A 284 14.72 16.19 3.42
N ARG A 285 14.21 16.18 4.65
CA ARG A 285 15.03 16.42 5.84
C ARG A 285 16.21 15.43 5.85
N PRO A 286 17.42 15.86 6.29
CA PRO A 286 18.57 14.99 6.33
C PRO A 286 18.29 13.68 7.07
N ALA A 287 18.74 12.55 6.50
CA ALA A 287 18.46 11.21 7.03
C ALA A 287 18.85 11.03 8.50
N TYR A 288 19.95 11.65 8.94
CA TYR A 288 20.42 11.60 10.34
C TYR A 288 19.51 12.37 11.31
N ILE A 289 18.58 13.20 10.83
CA ILE A 289 17.57 13.90 11.62
C ILE A 289 16.25 13.13 11.56
N ARG A 290 15.69 12.94 10.35
CA ARG A 290 14.34 12.36 10.16
C ARG A 290 14.17 10.93 10.67
N LYS A 291 15.26 10.19 10.88
CA LYS A 291 15.20 8.83 11.44
C LYS A 291 14.85 8.78 12.92
N HIS A 292 14.80 9.92 13.61
CA HIS A 292 14.57 10.02 15.05
C HIS A 292 13.17 10.53 15.43
N ASP A 293 12.32 10.86 14.44
CA ASP A 293 10.99 11.42 14.69
C ASP A 293 9.99 11.01 13.59
N PHE A 294 8.71 11.29 13.86
CA PHE A 294 7.60 11.07 12.93
C PHE A 294 7.09 12.40 12.33
N GLU A 295 7.92 13.46 12.31
CA GLU A 295 7.56 14.69 11.62
C GLU A 295 7.62 14.50 10.09
N HIS A 296 7.12 15.50 9.35
CA HIS A 296 7.17 15.49 7.90
C HIS A 296 8.59 15.24 7.38
N VAL A 297 8.72 14.27 6.48
CA VAL A 297 9.99 13.91 5.85
C VAL A 297 10.37 14.93 4.77
N GLU A 298 9.40 15.32 3.95
CA GLU A 298 9.57 16.29 2.87
C GLU A 298 9.60 17.71 3.42
N CYS A 299 10.53 18.52 2.91
CA CYS A 299 10.58 19.95 3.17
C CYS A 299 9.48 20.64 2.34
N PRO A 300 8.68 21.54 2.95
CA PRO A 300 7.69 22.29 2.20
C PRO A 300 8.37 23.18 1.16
N MET A 301 7.73 23.32 0.00
CA MET A 301 8.20 24.24 -1.03
C MET A 301 8.18 25.68 -0.52
N THR A 302 9.17 26.47 -0.91
CA THR A 302 9.12 27.93 -0.72
C THR A 302 8.07 28.56 -1.63
N TYR A 303 7.70 29.81 -1.35
CA TYR A 303 6.80 30.55 -2.21
C TYR A 303 7.34 30.64 -3.65
N GLU A 304 8.64 30.87 -3.81
CA GLU A 304 9.32 30.96 -5.11
C GLU A 304 9.27 29.64 -5.88
N GLU A 305 9.49 28.52 -5.18
CA GLU A 305 9.38 27.18 -5.76
C GLU A 305 7.94 26.88 -6.21
N ILE A 306 6.94 27.24 -5.41
CA ILE A 306 5.53 27.09 -5.78
C ILE A 306 5.22 27.94 -7.03
N GLN A 307 5.67 29.20 -7.07
CA GLN A 307 5.48 30.05 -8.24
C GLN A 307 6.14 29.46 -9.50
N GLN A 308 7.33 28.88 -9.38
CA GLN A 308 8.01 28.19 -10.48
C GLN A 308 7.21 26.95 -10.92
N GLU A 309 6.81 26.07 -10.00
CA GLU A 309 6.10 24.82 -10.31
C GLU A 309 4.74 25.10 -10.94
N CYS A 310 3.98 26.09 -10.45
CA CYS A 310 2.72 26.51 -11.06
C CYS A 310 2.91 27.27 -12.38
N GLY A 311 4.05 27.93 -12.55
CA GLY A 311 4.42 28.72 -13.72
C GLY A 311 5.06 27.91 -14.85
N ARG A 312 5.47 26.66 -14.63
CA ARG A 312 6.21 25.88 -15.63
C ARG A 312 5.33 25.38 -16.77
N CYS A 313 5.89 25.36 -17.97
CA CYS A 313 5.27 24.67 -19.10
C CYS A 313 5.44 23.14 -18.95
N LEU A 314 4.34 22.39 -18.88
CA LEU A 314 4.36 20.92 -18.87
C LEU A 314 4.72 20.29 -20.24
N ARG A 315 4.88 21.10 -21.29
CA ARG A 315 5.10 20.67 -22.67
C ARG A 315 4.10 19.60 -23.13
N CYS A 316 2.81 19.81 -22.86
CA CYS A 316 1.75 18.91 -23.31
C CYS A 316 1.69 18.80 -24.86
N ASP A 317 2.24 19.77 -25.59
CA ASP A 317 2.49 19.73 -27.04
C ASP A 317 3.47 18.62 -27.44
N VAL A 318 4.43 18.28 -26.58
CA VAL A 318 5.43 17.22 -26.84
C VAL A 318 5.09 15.91 -26.14
N PHE A 319 4.53 15.98 -24.93
CA PHE A 319 4.39 14.82 -24.03
C PHE A 319 2.94 14.52 -23.62
N GLY A 320 1.95 15.31 -24.05
CA GLY A 320 0.54 15.14 -23.69
C GLY A 320 -0.23 14.23 -24.65
N CYS A 321 -1.33 13.66 -24.17
CA CYS A 321 -2.25 12.79 -24.94
C CYS A 321 -2.97 13.53 -26.08
N GLY A 322 -2.98 14.88 -26.07
CA GLY A 322 -3.54 15.73 -27.12
C GLY A 322 -2.68 15.88 -28.38
N LYS A 323 -1.64 15.04 -28.56
CA LYS A 323 -0.78 15.01 -29.75
C LYS A 323 -1.48 14.53 -31.03
N LEU A 324 -2.79 14.31 -30.98
CA LEU A 324 -3.62 13.84 -32.08
C LEU A 324 -4.77 14.82 -32.31
N ASP A 325 -4.42 16.03 -32.74
CA ASP A 325 -5.27 16.76 -33.68
C ASP A 325 -4.41 17.73 -34.48
N GLY A 326 -4.29 17.48 -35.79
CA GLY A 326 -3.59 18.38 -36.72
C GLY A 326 -2.11 18.12 -36.95
N ALA A 327 -1.68 16.85 -36.97
CA ALA A 327 -0.41 16.47 -37.60
C ALA A 327 -0.40 16.89 -39.09
N VAL A 328 0.05 18.12 -39.34
CA VAL A 328 0.59 18.51 -40.63
C VAL A 328 2.05 18.84 -40.37
N ASP A 329 2.88 17.92 -40.80
CA ASP A 329 4.33 18.05 -40.89
C ASP A 329 4.68 19.36 -41.63
N ARG A 330 5.58 20.17 -41.06
CA ARG A 330 6.27 21.23 -41.78
C ARG A 330 7.77 21.12 -41.53
#